data_AF-A0A2E9AEN5-F1
#
_entry.id   AF-A0A2E9AEN5-F1
#
_cell.length_a   1.000
_cell.length_b   1.000
_cell.length_c   1.000
_cell.angle_alpha   90.00
_cell.angle_beta   90.00
_cell.angle_gamma   90.00
#
_symmetry.space_group_name_H-M   'P 1'
#
loop_
_entity.id
_entity.type
_entity.pdbx_description
1 polymer ?
#
loop_
_entity_poly.entity_id
_entity_poly.type
_entity_poly.pdbx_seq_one_letter_code
_entity_poly.pdbx_strand_id
1 'polypeptide(L)'
;MTEYVDSSFKMNIMEAQFTQLSSYRLPFPPDISITVDIAFGQHPDTWIGIAHRMHDENNYYLFAVDGQANYKVFSITSDESVANPSYSVDTLFTSYVPQLADQNFSINNIRVDMVGNRFEFFANNILLTSLEMNNISQGGIGLVGWTTDNPDVITFNNLKVYDYDERVMPKEADCVLVENAIETDVSNPDLRINSLGALGIDSNVLMSVQPDDLSVVFSARTLEPDNLIVMSRLTSPNGNVLYDMQSSPEDECSNNEYYSGSCGAEGEINLQFPSNPRHPLLHGDYKIELYSMGQPICDAATIIRSDTNPKTLFKDELQTIDINIWVLSKVESLAFAEERNRMQNEIRESIDNLLKQQNMQLGKLSVFNSSPTDKTMFARSNETNLSSLCKATAANIGASRALNVALIDVFDEYSETKEVYLPVLGISPIPGMNFSLESQSSCVVISLQEHYGDYRYVGATIVHEGSHFMGLTHTTEADGNSFDLFDDTLECTLNEFDLDASGEVEGHECTKADSSNYMFWQDSGNIDNYTISDQQAWVIRSHPLFYSQHQNQ
;
A
#
# COMPACT_ATOMS: atom_id res chain seq x y z
N MET A 1 29.05 16.15 33.06
CA MET A 1 29.44 14.89 33.78
C MET A 1 28.31 13.88 33.63
N THR A 2 28.61 12.63 33.26
CA THR A 2 27.62 11.55 33.17
C THR A 2 27.75 10.61 34.36
N GLU A 3 26.66 10.37 35.07
CA GLU A 3 26.61 9.52 36.26
C GLU A 3 25.50 8.48 36.12
N TYR A 4 25.71 7.28 36.66
CA TYR A 4 24.68 6.24 36.70
C TYR A 4 23.99 6.26 38.06
N VAL A 5 22.72 6.66 38.09
CA VAL A 5 21.92 6.89 39.31
C VAL A 5 20.52 6.33 39.11
N ASP A 6 19.98 5.61 40.11
CA ASP A 6 18.61 5.07 40.09
C ASP A 6 18.24 4.26 38.83
N SER A 7 19.19 3.47 38.33
CA SER A 7 19.07 2.67 37.09
C SER A 7 18.96 3.48 35.79
N SER A 8 19.39 4.74 35.82
CA SER A 8 19.43 5.67 34.70
C SER A 8 20.83 6.24 34.49
N PHE A 9 21.18 6.59 33.26
CA PHE A 9 22.33 7.45 32.99
C PHE A 9 21.85 8.90 32.99
N LYS A 10 22.34 9.70 33.94
CA LYS A 10 22.06 11.11 34.04
C LYS A 10 23.25 11.91 33.51
N MET A 11 22.98 12.84 32.60
CA MET A 11 24.00 13.68 31.99
C MET A 11 23.77 15.14 32.40
N ASN A 12 24.67 15.66 33.24
CA ASN A 12 24.65 17.06 33.68
C ASN A 12 25.53 17.89 32.74
N ILE A 13 24.89 18.67 31.85
CA ILE A 13 25.56 19.54 30.86
C ILE A 13 25.56 20.96 31.42
N MET A 14 26.71 21.40 31.96
CA MET A 14 26.81 22.62 32.77
C MET A 14 26.99 23.90 31.94
N GLU A 15 27.15 23.78 30.62
CA GLU A 15 27.44 24.88 29.70
C GLU A 15 26.38 24.92 28.58
N ALA A 16 26.08 26.11 28.08
CA ALA A 16 25.29 26.30 26.86
C ALA A 16 26.18 26.07 25.62
N GLN A 17 25.56 25.79 24.47
CA GLN A 17 26.25 25.51 23.19
C GLN A 17 27.30 24.39 23.32
N PHE A 18 27.01 23.38 24.14
CA PHE A 18 27.97 22.36 24.50
C PHE A 18 27.45 20.96 24.16
N THR A 19 28.29 20.16 23.53
CA THR A 19 28.03 18.74 23.27
C THR A 19 28.77 17.90 24.30
N GLN A 20 28.04 17.11 25.06
CA GLN A 20 28.60 16.11 25.96
C GLN A 20 28.37 14.71 25.40
N LEU A 21 29.45 13.94 25.27
CA LEU A 21 29.46 12.55 24.80
C LEU A 21 29.89 11.62 25.93
N SER A 22 29.14 10.54 26.14
CA SER A 22 29.52 9.41 26.99
C SER A 22 29.76 8.18 26.13
N SER A 23 31.00 7.71 26.07
CA SER A 23 31.44 6.72 25.08
C SER A 23 31.59 5.31 25.67
N TYR A 24 31.11 4.30 24.95
CA TYR A 24 31.48 2.88 25.11
C TYR A 24 32.20 2.43 23.83
N ARG A 25 33.53 2.39 23.88
CA ARG A 25 34.39 2.30 22.69
C ARG A 25 34.64 0.87 22.19
N LEU A 26 34.18 -0.16 22.90
CA LEU A 26 34.36 -1.53 22.42
C LEU A 26 33.46 -1.77 21.20
N PRO A 27 34.02 -2.30 20.10
CA PRO A 27 33.27 -2.45 18.87
C PRO A 27 32.20 -3.54 19.01
N PHE A 28 31.01 -3.25 18.49
CA PHE A 28 29.95 -4.24 18.30
C PHE A 28 30.04 -4.87 16.90
N PRO A 29 29.38 -6.02 16.66
CA PRO A 29 29.15 -6.51 15.30
C PRO A 29 28.55 -5.43 14.37
N PRO A 30 28.72 -5.54 13.05
CA PRO A 30 28.16 -4.57 12.10
C PRO A 30 26.62 -4.50 12.15
N ASP A 31 26.01 -5.62 12.53
CA ASP A 31 24.56 -5.83 12.53
C ASP A 31 24.08 -5.86 13.99
N ILE A 32 23.51 -4.76 14.45
CA ILE A 32 23.04 -4.61 15.84
C ILE A 32 21.83 -3.67 15.92
N SER A 33 21.07 -3.78 17.01
CA SER A 33 20.04 -2.82 17.38
C SER A 33 20.40 -2.15 18.70
N ILE A 34 20.32 -0.82 18.74
CA ILE A 34 20.50 -0.02 19.96
C ILE A 34 19.17 0.61 20.33
N THR A 35 18.73 0.44 21.58
CA THR A 35 17.51 1.09 22.09
C THR A 35 17.79 1.85 23.38
N VAL A 36 17.14 3.01 23.55
CA VAL A 36 17.21 3.81 24.77
C VAL A 36 15.95 4.65 24.94
N ASP A 37 15.51 4.86 26.17
CA ASP A 37 14.50 5.85 26.49
C ASP A 37 15.20 7.14 26.92
N ILE A 38 14.69 8.28 26.48
CA ILE A 38 15.26 9.59 26.81
C ILE A 38 14.25 10.46 27.53
N ALA A 39 14.72 11.26 28.46
CA ALA A 39 13.92 12.32 29.06
C ALA A 39 14.73 13.61 29.13
N PHE A 40 14.08 14.68 28.66
CA PHE A 40 14.61 16.03 28.62
C PHE A 40 14.59 16.64 30.03
N GLY A 41 15.46 17.63 30.25
CA GLY A 41 15.43 18.40 31.48
C GLY A 41 14.38 19.51 31.42
N GLN A 42 14.82 20.76 31.53
CA GLN A 42 13.90 21.91 31.48
C GLN A 42 13.80 22.56 30.11
N HIS A 43 14.63 22.11 29.15
CA HIS A 43 14.86 22.79 27.89
C HIS A 43 14.53 21.86 26.72
N PRO A 44 13.36 21.99 26.07
CA PRO A 44 12.96 21.13 24.96
C PRO A 44 13.77 21.39 23.67
N ASP A 45 14.59 22.43 23.62
CA ASP A 45 15.55 22.69 22.55
C ASP A 45 16.89 21.93 22.73
N THR A 46 17.08 21.23 23.86
CA THR A 46 18.23 20.33 24.06
C THR A 46 18.10 19.12 23.14
N TRP A 47 19.16 18.83 22.37
CA TRP A 47 19.25 17.65 21.53
C TRP A 47 19.79 16.47 22.32
N ILE A 48 19.15 15.31 22.18
CA ILE A 48 19.51 14.07 22.88
C ILE A 48 19.59 12.95 21.86
N GLY A 49 20.60 12.10 21.94
CA GLY A 49 20.81 11.09 20.91
C GLY A 49 21.75 9.94 21.26
N ILE A 50 21.90 9.06 20.27
CA ILE A 50 22.78 7.89 20.29
C ILE A 50 23.90 8.12 19.28
N ALA A 51 25.14 8.06 19.75
CA ALA A 51 26.29 7.89 18.89
C ALA A 51 26.45 6.40 18.54
N HIS A 52 26.64 6.08 17.27
CA HIS A 52 26.76 4.71 16.79
C HIS A 52 27.88 4.57 15.76
N ARG A 53 28.41 3.34 15.63
CA ARG A 53 29.68 3.06 14.94
C ARG A 53 30.80 4.01 15.35
N MET A 54 30.89 4.27 16.64
CA MET A 54 31.86 5.21 17.18
C MET A 54 33.24 4.56 17.20
N HIS A 55 34.15 5.03 16.36
CA HIS A 55 35.55 4.61 16.37
C HIS A 55 36.31 5.31 17.50
N ASP A 56 36.10 6.63 17.61
CA ASP A 56 36.63 7.52 18.62
C ASP A 56 35.68 8.72 18.83
N GLU A 57 36.07 9.69 19.66
CA GLU A 57 35.24 10.88 19.98
C GLU A 57 35.11 11.87 18.82
N ASN A 58 35.86 11.67 17.74
CA ASN A 58 35.92 12.52 16.57
C ASN A 58 35.42 11.81 15.30
N ASN A 59 35.11 10.51 15.37
CA ASN A 59 34.69 9.68 14.24
C ASN A 59 33.50 8.77 14.62
N TYR A 60 32.29 9.25 14.37
CA TYR A 60 31.04 8.53 14.68
C TYR A 60 29.84 9.07 13.88
N TYR A 61 28.76 8.31 13.86
CA TYR A 61 27.45 8.79 13.45
C TYR A 61 26.60 9.11 14.66
N LEU A 62 25.73 10.12 14.54
CA LEU A 62 24.83 10.54 15.61
C LEU A 62 23.40 10.62 15.10
N PHE A 63 22.50 9.90 15.75
CA PHE A 63 21.06 10.14 15.65
C PHE A 63 20.58 10.90 16.89
N ALA A 64 19.97 12.06 16.69
CA ALA A 64 19.51 12.92 17.78
C ALA A 64 18.11 13.47 17.52
N VAL A 65 17.37 13.68 18.61
CA VAL A 65 16.03 14.30 18.63
C VAL A 65 16.01 15.43 19.65
N ASP A 66 15.13 16.41 19.47
CA ASP A 66 14.84 17.43 20.49
C ASP A 66 13.41 17.26 21.06
N GLY A 67 13.14 17.99 22.14
CA GLY A 67 11.84 18.01 22.80
C GLY A 67 10.81 18.87 22.05
N GLN A 68 11.11 19.32 20.83
CA GLN A 68 10.19 19.97 19.91
C GLN A 68 9.91 19.08 18.69
N ALA A 69 10.21 17.79 18.80
CA ALA A 69 9.96 16.77 17.79
C ALA A 69 10.77 16.88 16.49
N ASN A 70 11.86 17.64 16.49
CA ASN A 70 12.82 17.62 15.40
C ASN A 70 13.79 16.46 15.60
N TYR A 71 14.26 15.88 14.50
CA TYR A 71 15.29 14.86 14.53
C TYR A 71 16.32 15.02 13.41
N LYS A 72 17.54 14.57 13.69
CA LYS A 72 18.70 14.73 12.81
C LYS A 72 19.60 13.51 12.85
N VAL A 73 20.22 13.23 11.71
CA VAL A 73 21.32 12.27 11.60
C VAL A 73 22.57 13.02 11.13
N PHE A 74 23.68 12.84 11.83
CA PHE A 74 24.96 13.48 11.54
C PHE A 74 26.06 12.45 11.27
N SER A 75 27.04 12.84 10.46
CA SER A 75 28.36 12.22 10.43
C SER A 75 29.37 13.19 11.02
N ILE A 76 30.12 12.72 12.01
CA ILE A 76 31.23 13.45 12.61
C ILE A 76 32.49 12.70 12.20
N THR A 77 33.39 13.36 11.47
CA THR A 77 34.67 12.78 11.06
C THR A 77 35.82 13.76 11.26
N SER A 78 36.99 13.22 11.58
CA SER A 78 38.23 13.96 11.74
C SER A 78 39.41 13.16 11.23
N ASP A 79 40.28 13.81 10.46
CA ASP A 79 41.56 13.23 10.08
C ASP A 79 42.57 13.39 11.23
N GLU A 80 42.53 12.44 12.18
CA GLU A 80 43.44 12.43 13.34
C GLU A 80 44.92 12.26 12.95
N SER A 81 45.25 12.03 11.66
CA SER A 81 46.63 11.84 11.21
C SER A 81 47.42 13.16 11.03
N VAL A 82 46.79 14.32 11.24
CA VAL A 82 47.39 15.64 10.95
C VAL A 82 47.48 16.50 12.21
N ALA A 83 48.58 17.25 12.35
CA ALA A 83 48.88 18.11 13.52
C ALA A 83 47.87 19.26 13.76
N ASN A 84 46.90 19.45 12.87
CA ASN A 84 45.72 20.30 13.01
C ASN A 84 44.52 19.54 12.40
N PRO A 85 43.77 18.75 13.19
CA PRO A 85 42.61 18.03 12.68
C PRO A 85 41.56 19.01 12.18
N SER A 86 41.04 18.77 10.97
CA SER A 86 39.84 19.43 10.45
C SER A 86 38.65 18.56 10.81
N TYR A 87 37.71 19.11 11.57
CA TYR A 87 36.46 18.45 11.91
C TYR A 87 35.43 18.69 10.80
N SER A 88 34.89 17.62 10.23
CA SER A 88 33.70 17.68 9.38
C SER A 88 32.50 17.20 10.19
N VAL A 89 31.48 18.06 10.28
CA VAL A 89 30.16 17.71 10.83
C VAL A 89 29.15 17.86 9.70
N ASP A 90 28.76 16.75 9.11
CA ASP A 90 27.82 16.71 8.01
C ASP A 90 26.44 16.29 8.52
N THR A 91 25.43 17.13 8.31
CA THR A 91 24.03 16.74 8.54
C THR A 91 23.60 15.87 7.38
N LEU A 92 23.48 14.56 7.63
CA LEU A 92 23.05 13.58 6.63
C LEU A 92 21.54 13.63 6.41
N PHE A 93 20.79 13.92 7.47
CA PHE A 93 19.32 14.00 7.42
C PHE A 93 18.78 14.92 8.50
N THR A 94 17.68 15.61 8.22
CA THR A 94 16.94 16.43 9.20
C THR A 94 15.46 16.44 8.82
N SER A 95 14.57 16.25 9.80
CA SER A 95 13.13 16.39 9.61
C SER A 95 12.43 16.62 10.96
N TYR A 96 11.10 16.62 10.95
CA TYR A 96 10.20 16.90 12.08
C TYR A 96 9.07 15.86 12.13
N VAL A 97 8.66 15.43 13.34
CA VAL A 97 7.70 14.34 13.56
C VAL A 97 6.62 14.78 14.56
N PRO A 98 5.49 15.36 14.13
CA PRO A 98 4.52 16.00 15.04
C PRO A 98 3.99 15.11 16.18
N GLN A 99 4.01 13.78 16.02
CA GLN A 99 3.60 12.80 17.03
C GLN A 99 4.50 12.80 18.27
N LEU A 100 5.72 13.35 18.17
CA LEU A 100 6.62 13.55 19.31
C LEU A 100 6.40 14.92 20.00
N ALA A 101 5.60 15.82 19.42
CA ALA A 101 5.43 17.20 19.93
C ALA A 101 4.55 17.28 21.19
N ASP A 102 3.76 16.24 21.48
CA ASP A 102 3.05 16.11 22.76
C ASP A 102 3.93 15.46 23.84
N GLN A 103 5.12 14.98 23.47
CA GLN A 103 6.04 14.20 24.30
C GLN A 103 7.27 15.04 24.73
N ASN A 104 7.11 16.37 24.83
CA ASN A 104 8.17 17.37 25.01
C ASN A 104 9.23 17.10 26.11
N PHE A 105 8.94 16.21 27.05
CA PHE A 105 9.83 15.90 28.18
C PHE A 105 10.26 14.43 28.28
N SER A 106 9.76 13.54 27.41
CA SER A 106 10.18 12.15 27.37
C SER A 106 9.86 11.48 26.04
N ILE A 107 10.84 10.83 25.42
CA ILE A 107 10.61 9.99 24.23
C ILE A 107 11.11 8.58 24.56
N ASN A 108 10.23 7.60 24.38
CA ASN A 108 10.55 6.20 24.65
C ASN A 108 11.06 5.52 23.37
N ASN A 109 11.84 4.46 23.54
CA ASN A 109 12.37 3.62 22.49
C ASN A 109 12.95 4.40 21.28
N ILE A 110 13.87 5.32 21.57
CA ILE A 110 14.81 5.80 20.54
C ILE A 110 15.63 4.60 20.12
N ARG A 111 15.51 4.20 18.84
CA ARG A 111 16.16 3.00 18.32
C ARG A 111 16.97 3.28 17.06
N VAL A 112 18.13 2.65 16.97
CA VAL A 112 18.94 2.59 15.74
C VAL A 112 19.19 1.13 15.41
N ASP A 113 18.62 0.69 14.29
CA ASP A 113 18.82 -0.64 13.73
C ASP A 113 19.88 -0.55 12.63
N MET A 114 20.86 -1.45 12.66
CA MET A 114 21.99 -1.48 11.73
C MET A 114 22.11 -2.87 11.11
N VAL A 115 22.16 -2.93 9.78
CA VAL A 115 22.46 -4.15 9.01
C VAL A 115 23.35 -3.80 7.83
N GLY A 116 24.58 -4.33 7.80
CA GLY A 116 25.54 -4.06 6.74
C GLY A 116 25.91 -2.58 6.68
N ASN A 117 25.36 -1.81 5.75
CA ASN A 117 25.51 -0.35 5.70
C ASN A 117 24.16 0.39 5.74
N ARG A 118 23.05 -0.33 5.93
CA ARG A 118 21.70 0.24 6.07
C ARG A 118 21.40 0.50 7.55
N PHE A 119 20.84 1.67 7.82
CA PHE A 119 20.53 2.14 9.16
C PHE A 119 19.09 2.64 9.19
N GLU A 120 18.36 2.24 10.21
CA GLU A 120 16.97 2.65 10.42
C GLU A 120 16.81 3.27 11.79
N PHE A 121 16.15 4.41 11.84
CA PHE A 121 16.06 5.26 13.02
C PHE A 121 14.62 5.36 13.48
N PHE A 122 14.37 5.10 14.75
CA PHE A 122 13.02 5.10 15.31
C PHE A 122 12.92 5.92 16.58
N ALA A 123 11.72 6.41 16.87
CA ALA A 123 11.34 7.01 18.14
C ALA A 123 9.90 6.60 18.49
N ASN A 124 9.63 6.19 19.73
CA ASN A 124 8.32 5.65 20.14
C ASN A 124 7.82 4.51 19.22
N ASN A 125 8.73 3.68 18.67
CA ASN A 125 8.47 2.65 17.65
C ASN A 125 8.09 3.15 16.25
N ILE A 126 8.08 4.46 16.01
CA ILE A 126 7.83 5.08 14.71
C ILE A 126 9.15 5.06 13.92
N LEU A 127 9.18 4.46 12.72
CA LEU A 127 10.32 4.63 11.81
C LEU A 127 10.35 6.08 11.34
N LEU A 128 11.44 6.77 11.64
CA LEU A 128 11.64 8.16 11.26
C LEU A 128 12.30 8.25 9.89
N THR A 129 13.41 7.55 9.69
CA THR A 129 14.14 7.53 8.41
C THR A 129 15.00 6.27 8.27
N SER A 130 15.37 5.95 7.03
CA SER A 130 16.35 4.92 6.68
C SER A 130 17.46 5.52 5.83
N LEU A 131 18.72 5.15 6.07
CA LEU A 131 19.89 5.70 5.38
C LEU A 131 20.91 4.59 5.08
N GLU A 132 21.58 4.68 3.94
CA GLU A 132 22.81 3.93 3.68
C GLU A 132 24.03 4.78 4.03
N MET A 133 24.91 4.27 4.90
CA MET A 133 26.08 5.00 5.38
C MET A 133 27.33 4.13 5.35
N ASN A 134 28.35 4.58 4.63
CA ASN A 134 29.53 3.76 4.28
C ASN A 134 30.85 4.25 4.89
N ASN A 135 30.87 5.44 5.50
CA ASN A 135 32.11 6.08 5.96
C ASN A 135 32.74 5.38 7.17
N ILE A 136 31.91 4.76 8.02
CA ILE A 136 32.35 4.01 9.19
C ILE A 136 31.61 2.66 9.20
N SER A 137 32.36 1.57 9.10
CA SER A 137 31.79 0.22 8.94
C SER A 137 31.51 -0.49 10.27
N GLN A 138 32.22 -0.12 11.34
CA GLN A 138 32.08 -0.74 12.67
C GLN A 138 32.59 0.21 13.76
N GLY A 139 32.05 0.12 14.96
CA GLY A 139 32.53 0.87 16.11
C GLY A 139 31.72 0.58 17.37
N GLY A 140 32.02 1.32 18.43
CA GLY A 140 31.25 1.30 19.67
C GLY A 140 29.99 2.14 19.60
N ILE A 141 29.42 2.43 20.76
CA ILE A 141 28.22 3.27 20.92
C ILE A 141 28.45 4.37 21.94
N GLY A 142 27.62 5.40 21.95
CA GLY A 142 27.65 6.44 22.96
C GLY A 142 26.31 7.12 23.15
N LEU A 143 26.20 7.85 24.25
CA LEU A 143 25.05 8.70 24.56
C LEU A 143 25.49 10.16 24.40
N VAL A 144 24.67 10.95 23.74
CA VAL A 144 24.98 12.35 23.42
C VAL A 144 23.88 13.27 23.94
N GLY A 145 24.29 14.34 24.59
CA GLY A 145 23.46 15.50 24.86
C GLY A 145 24.10 16.76 24.30
N TRP A 146 23.32 17.60 23.64
CA TRP A 146 23.78 18.83 23.03
C TRP A 146 22.85 19.98 23.41
N THR A 147 23.38 20.91 24.20
CA THR A 147 22.68 22.13 24.60
C THR A 147 22.86 23.23 23.57
N THR A 148 21.80 24.00 23.36
CA THR A 148 21.76 25.20 22.51
C THR A 148 22.00 26.43 23.36
N ASP A 149 20.97 26.98 24.00
CA ASP A 149 21.03 28.28 24.67
C ASP A 149 21.27 28.18 26.18
N ASN A 150 20.89 27.07 26.80
CA ASN A 150 20.93 26.89 28.25
C ASN A 150 21.59 25.56 28.65
N PRO A 151 22.32 25.51 29.78
CA PRO A 151 22.69 24.26 30.43
C PRO A 151 21.46 23.39 30.71
N ASP A 152 21.60 22.07 30.68
CA ASP A 152 20.49 21.17 30.91
C ASP A 152 20.91 19.86 31.60
N VAL A 153 19.92 19.16 32.14
CA VAL A 153 20.09 17.86 32.80
C VAL A 153 19.17 16.86 32.13
N ILE A 154 19.76 15.96 31.35
CA ILE A 154 19.02 14.95 30.60
C ILE A 154 19.25 13.55 31.18
N THR A 155 18.33 12.63 30.89
CA THR A 155 18.41 11.26 31.38
C THR A 155 18.18 10.25 30.27
N PHE A 156 18.90 9.13 30.36
CA PHE A 156 18.76 7.97 29.51
C PHE A 156 18.40 6.76 30.37
N ASN A 157 17.33 6.06 30.01
CA ASN A 157 16.86 4.87 30.70
C ASN A 157 16.86 3.68 29.74
N ASN A 158 16.90 2.47 30.31
CA ASN A 158 16.71 1.23 29.57
C ASN A 158 17.63 1.05 28.35
N LEU A 159 18.85 1.61 28.37
CA LEU A 159 19.82 1.43 27.29
C LEU A 159 20.12 -0.06 27.09
N LYS A 160 19.88 -0.57 25.89
CA LYS A 160 20.14 -1.94 25.50
C LYS A 160 20.80 -1.99 24.12
N VAL A 161 21.66 -2.98 23.94
CA VAL A 161 22.27 -3.30 22.65
C VAL A 161 22.10 -4.79 22.43
N TYR A 162 21.56 -5.15 21.28
CA TYR A 162 21.31 -6.53 20.89
C TYR A 162 22.00 -6.84 19.58
N ASP A 163 22.33 -8.11 19.36
CA ASP A 163 22.50 -8.60 18.00
C ASP A 163 21.20 -8.28 17.22
N TYR A 164 21.34 -7.88 15.96
CA TYR A 164 20.18 -7.49 15.16
C TYR A 164 19.11 -8.59 15.14
N ASP A 165 19.51 -9.86 15.03
CA ASP A 165 18.58 -11.00 14.95
C ASP A 165 17.93 -11.34 16.30
N GLU A 166 18.50 -10.87 17.41
CA GLU A 166 17.97 -11.10 18.77
C GLU A 166 17.10 -9.94 19.26
N ARG A 167 16.94 -8.88 18.46
CA ARG A 167 16.16 -7.72 18.86
C ARG A 167 14.69 -8.11 19.05
N VAL A 168 14.14 -7.73 20.20
CA VAL A 168 12.71 -7.86 20.43
C VAL A 168 12.05 -6.66 19.76
N MET A 169 11.51 -6.89 18.56
CA MET A 169 10.71 -5.88 17.90
C MET A 169 9.43 -5.66 18.73
N PRO A 170 9.01 -4.39 18.97
CA PRO A 170 7.60 -4.11 19.22
C PRO A 170 6.84 -4.77 18.08
N LYS A 171 5.75 -5.49 18.35
CA LYS A 171 5.07 -6.34 17.35
C LYS A 171 5.08 -5.70 15.95
N GLU A 172 6.00 -6.17 15.10
CA GLU A 172 5.93 -6.02 13.65
C GLU A 172 4.62 -6.64 13.13
N ALA A 173 4.00 -7.54 13.92
CA ALA A 173 2.77 -8.24 13.60
C ALA A 173 1.53 -7.36 13.35
N ASP A 174 1.50 -6.08 13.74
CA ASP A 174 0.25 -5.30 13.70
C ASP A 174 0.09 -4.43 12.42
N CYS A 175 1.07 -4.40 11.50
CA CYS A 175 0.97 -3.65 10.22
C CYS A 175 1.52 -4.37 8.96
N VAL A 176 1.83 -5.68 9.02
CA VAL A 176 2.31 -6.39 7.82
C VAL A 176 1.25 -6.39 6.71
N LEU A 177 1.63 -5.96 5.50
CA LEU A 177 0.86 -6.12 4.27
C LEU A 177 0.97 -7.54 3.77
N VAL A 178 2.17 -8.03 3.46
CA VAL A 178 2.33 -9.37 2.87
C VAL A 178 3.22 -10.25 3.74
N GLU A 179 2.67 -11.36 4.22
CA GLU A 179 3.44 -12.35 4.99
C GLU A 179 4.30 -13.21 4.05
N ASN A 180 5.61 -13.28 4.33
CA ASN A 180 6.60 -14.27 3.84
C ASN A 180 6.50 -14.70 2.36
N ALA A 181 7.25 -14.01 1.48
CA ALA A 181 7.41 -14.30 0.04
C ALA A 181 7.98 -15.69 -0.34
N ILE A 182 8.33 -16.55 0.62
CA ILE A 182 9.05 -17.81 0.35
C ILE A 182 8.10 -18.95 -0.07
N GLU A 183 6.82 -18.95 0.34
CA GLU A 183 5.85 -20.00 -0.06
C GLU A 183 5.16 -19.72 -1.41
N THR A 184 5.12 -18.48 -1.85
CA THR A 184 4.50 -18.08 -3.13
C THR A 184 5.31 -18.50 -4.35
N ASP A 185 6.64 -18.44 -4.27
CA ASP A 185 7.56 -18.71 -5.39
C ASP A 185 7.51 -20.18 -5.88
N VAL A 186 7.17 -21.12 -4.99
CA VAL A 186 7.05 -22.55 -5.34
C VAL A 186 5.69 -22.88 -5.97
N SER A 187 4.64 -22.12 -5.62
CA SER A 187 3.27 -22.39 -6.06
C SER A 187 2.83 -21.52 -7.25
N ASN A 188 3.45 -20.35 -7.44
CA ASN A 188 3.11 -19.37 -8.46
C ASN A 188 4.41 -18.86 -9.13
N PRO A 189 4.99 -19.62 -10.10
CA PRO A 189 6.29 -19.30 -10.68
C PRO A 189 6.32 -18.00 -11.50
N ASP A 190 5.15 -17.44 -11.76
CA ASP A 190 4.86 -16.27 -12.59
C ASP A 190 4.41 -15.06 -11.75
N LEU A 191 4.63 -15.14 -10.43
CA LEU A 191 4.30 -14.12 -9.45
C LEU A 191 5.50 -13.85 -8.54
N ARG A 192 5.96 -12.60 -8.47
CA ARG A 192 7.03 -12.17 -7.57
C ARG A 192 6.49 -11.14 -6.58
N ILE A 193 6.57 -11.46 -5.28
CA ILE A 193 6.16 -10.54 -4.22
C ILE A 193 7.40 -10.06 -3.48
N ASN A 194 7.64 -8.75 -3.49
CA ASN A 194 8.73 -8.15 -2.74
C ASN A 194 8.14 -7.29 -1.61
N SER A 195 8.37 -7.71 -0.37
CA SER A 195 8.13 -6.87 0.80
C SER A 195 9.20 -5.78 0.84
N LEU A 196 8.77 -4.54 1.02
CA LEU A 196 9.63 -3.37 1.13
C LEU A 196 9.82 -2.94 2.60
N GLY A 197 8.91 -3.38 3.49
CA GLY A 197 8.91 -3.03 4.89
C GLY A 197 8.36 -1.62 5.14
N ALA A 198 8.55 -1.14 6.37
CA ALA A 198 8.19 0.22 6.74
C ALA A 198 8.99 1.26 5.94
N LEU A 199 8.32 2.33 5.49
CA LEU A 199 8.93 3.37 4.65
C LEU A 199 9.08 4.73 5.37
N GLY A 200 8.27 5.00 6.41
CA GLY A 200 8.29 6.28 7.12
C GLY A 200 7.25 7.28 6.58
N ILE A 201 7.39 8.56 6.95
CA ILE A 201 6.43 9.62 6.57
C ILE A 201 6.68 10.14 5.17
N ASP A 202 7.94 10.31 4.77
CA ASP A 202 8.35 10.73 3.43
C ASP A 202 9.27 9.65 2.86
N SER A 203 8.84 9.05 1.75
CA SER A 203 9.43 7.79 1.28
C SER A 203 9.81 7.87 -0.18
N ASN A 204 10.96 7.31 -0.50
CA ASN A 204 11.40 7.09 -1.88
C ASN A 204 11.58 5.58 -2.08
N VAL A 205 10.70 4.97 -2.85
CA VAL A 205 10.76 3.55 -3.18
C VAL A 205 11.45 3.39 -4.52
N LEU A 206 12.42 2.48 -4.59
CA LEU A 206 12.94 1.96 -5.84
C LEU A 206 12.32 0.59 -6.08
N MET A 207 11.58 0.47 -7.18
CA MET A 207 10.95 -0.77 -7.58
C MET A 207 11.58 -1.27 -8.88
N SER A 208 12.29 -2.40 -8.77
CA SER A 208 12.97 -3.02 -9.90
C SER A 208 12.05 -3.91 -10.73
N VAL A 209 11.95 -3.58 -12.01
CA VAL A 209 11.21 -4.33 -13.02
C VAL A 209 12.18 -5.10 -13.93
N GLN A 210 11.90 -6.38 -14.15
CA GLN A 210 12.64 -7.28 -15.03
C GLN A 210 12.06 -7.28 -16.44
N PRO A 211 12.85 -7.70 -17.47
CA PRO A 211 12.40 -7.68 -18.87
C PRO A 211 11.11 -8.45 -19.18
N ASP A 212 10.82 -9.51 -18.42
CA ASP A 212 9.67 -10.38 -18.64
C ASP A 212 8.49 -10.03 -17.70
N ASP A 213 8.58 -8.96 -16.91
CA ASP A 213 7.48 -8.50 -16.06
C ASP A 213 6.41 -7.80 -16.91
N LEU A 214 5.15 -8.18 -16.68
CA LEU A 214 3.97 -7.69 -17.40
C LEU A 214 3.31 -6.53 -16.66
N SER A 215 3.15 -6.65 -15.34
CA SER A 215 2.50 -5.64 -14.51
C SER A 215 2.98 -5.69 -13.07
N VAL A 216 2.68 -4.62 -12.33
CA VAL A 216 2.92 -4.51 -10.90
C VAL A 216 1.68 -3.93 -10.21
N VAL A 217 1.39 -4.48 -9.03
CA VAL A 217 0.58 -3.83 -8.01
C VAL A 217 1.52 -3.39 -6.89
N PHE A 218 1.63 -2.09 -6.67
CA PHE A 218 2.30 -1.51 -5.51
C PHE A 218 1.26 -1.21 -4.44
N SER A 219 1.57 -1.55 -3.18
CA SER A 219 0.70 -1.27 -2.04
C SER A 219 1.52 -0.70 -0.88
N ALA A 220 0.98 0.29 -0.19
CA ALA A 220 1.55 0.87 1.02
C ALA A 220 0.45 1.18 2.03
N ARG A 221 0.72 0.96 3.32
CA ARG A 221 -0.27 1.19 4.39
C ARG A 221 0.29 1.89 5.61
N THR A 222 -0.61 2.53 6.33
CA THR A 222 -0.41 3.06 7.67
C THR A 222 -1.08 2.17 8.70
N LEU A 223 -0.77 2.40 9.98
CA LEU A 223 -1.37 1.64 11.08
C LEU A 223 -2.80 2.11 11.31
N GLU A 224 -2.99 3.44 11.26
CA GLU A 224 -4.29 4.08 11.36
C GLU A 224 -5.00 4.06 10.00
N PRO A 225 -6.27 3.61 9.94
CA PRO A 225 -7.00 3.42 8.68
C PRO A 225 -7.43 4.75 8.03
N ASP A 226 -7.50 5.84 8.79
CA ASP A 226 -7.98 7.13 8.30
C ASP A 226 -6.82 8.06 7.88
N ASN A 227 -5.57 7.57 7.94
CA ASN A 227 -4.40 8.38 7.66
C ASN A 227 -4.14 8.43 6.15
N LEU A 228 -4.20 9.62 5.56
CA LEU A 228 -3.96 9.80 4.13
C LEU A 228 -2.52 9.43 3.74
N ILE A 229 -2.38 8.62 2.70
CA ILE A 229 -1.14 8.35 1.98
C ILE A 229 -1.28 8.91 0.57
N VAL A 230 -0.26 9.61 0.09
CA VAL A 230 -0.28 10.26 -1.24
C VAL A 230 1.02 9.94 -1.98
N MET A 231 0.89 9.48 -3.22
CA MET A 231 1.98 9.46 -4.18
C MET A 231 2.19 10.89 -4.68
N SER A 232 3.36 11.46 -4.41
CA SER A 232 3.72 12.80 -4.87
C SER A 232 4.35 12.76 -6.27
N ARG A 233 5.06 11.68 -6.61
CA ARG A 233 5.76 11.55 -7.89
C ARG A 233 6.00 10.10 -8.29
N LEU A 234 5.86 9.82 -9.59
CA LEU A 234 6.26 8.55 -10.22
C LEU A 234 7.23 8.83 -11.36
N THR A 235 8.39 8.17 -11.35
CA THR A 235 9.41 8.30 -12.40
C THR A 235 9.77 6.94 -12.97
N SER A 236 9.81 6.82 -14.29
CA SER A 236 10.17 5.59 -15.00
C SER A 236 11.69 5.37 -15.10
N PRO A 237 12.15 4.16 -15.46
CA PRO A 237 13.57 3.81 -15.50
C PRO A 237 14.45 4.67 -16.42
N ASN A 238 13.85 5.26 -17.46
CA ASN A 238 14.54 6.16 -18.38
C ASN A 238 14.58 7.63 -17.87
N GLY A 239 14.05 7.91 -16.68
CA GLY A 239 14.00 9.23 -16.08
C GLY A 239 12.80 10.09 -16.46
N ASN A 240 11.83 9.58 -17.22
CA ASN A 240 10.61 10.31 -17.51
C ASN A 240 9.72 10.38 -16.26
N VAL A 241 9.13 11.54 -16.03
CA VAL A 241 8.13 11.73 -14.98
C VAL A 241 6.79 11.26 -15.53
N LEU A 242 6.23 10.21 -14.93
CA LEU A 242 4.92 9.68 -15.29
C LEU A 242 3.79 10.35 -14.51
N TYR A 243 4.11 10.87 -13.32
CA TYR A 243 3.20 11.65 -12.49
C TYR A 243 3.99 12.58 -11.57
N ASP A 244 3.50 13.80 -11.37
CA ASP A 244 4.04 14.78 -10.43
C ASP A 244 2.91 15.69 -9.92
N MET A 245 2.63 15.58 -8.62
CA MET A 245 1.59 16.34 -7.93
C MET A 245 1.82 17.85 -8.02
N GLN A 246 3.06 18.33 -8.17
CA GLN A 246 3.33 19.77 -8.34
C GLN A 246 2.96 20.29 -9.73
N SER A 247 2.83 19.40 -10.71
CA SER A 247 2.37 19.74 -12.06
C SER A 247 0.87 19.55 -12.27
N SER A 248 0.21 18.85 -11.34
CA SER A 248 -1.24 18.62 -11.28
C SER A 248 -1.78 19.09 -9.92
N PRO A 249 -1.72 20.40 -9.60
CA PRO A 249 -1.75 20.87 -8.22
C PRO A 249 -3.15 20.95 -7.59
N GLU A 250 -4.23 20.81 -8.36
CA GLU A 250 -5.59 20.99 -7.87
C GLU A 250 -6.51 20.02 -8.66
N ASP A 251 -7.24 19.15 -7.94
CA ASP A 251 -8.39 18.31 -8.37
C ASP A 251 -8.17 17.05 -9.23
N GLU A 252 -6.98 16.79 -9.81
CA GLU A 252 -6.75 15.61 -10.69
C GLU A 252 -5.88 14.51 -10.04
N CYS A 253 -6.27 14.05 -8.85
CA CYS A 253 -5.75 12.79 -8.31
C CYS A 253 -6.55 11.60 -8.88
N SER A 254 -6.80 11.62 -10.19
CA SER A 254 -7.61 10.64 -10.93
C SER A 254 -6.80 10.09 -12.12
N ASN A 255 -7.41 9.21 -12.91
CA ASN A 255 -6.80 8.55 -14.07
C ASN A 255 -5.86 9.48 -14.87
N ASN A 256 -4.66 9.00 -15.20
CA ASN A 256 -3.77 9.66 -16.15
C ASN A 256 -3.37 8.70 -17.28
N GLU A 257 -2.58 9.17 -18.26
CA GLU A 257 -2.22 8.34 -19.41
C GLU A 257 -1.45 7.03 -19.06
N TYR A 258 -0.87 6.95 -17.85
CA TYR A 258 -0.03 5.84 -17.39
C TYR A 258 -0.69 4.91 -16.36
N TYR A 259 -1.57 5.44 -15.49
CA TYR A 259 -2.24 4.68 -14.45
C TYR A 259 -3.70 5.13 -14.27
N SER A 260 -4.48 4.22 -13.70
CA SER A 260 -5.89 4.41 -13.34
C SER A 260 -6.08 4.37 -11.83
N GLY A 261 -7.10 5.06 -11.35
CA GLY A 261 -7.41 5.19 -9.92
C GLY A 261 -6.83 6.46 -9.28
N SER A 262 -6.78 6.45 -7.95
CA SER A 262 -6.36 7.61 -7.16
C SER A 262 -4.86 7.59 -6.86
N CYS A 263 -4.25 8.78 -6.89
CA CYS A 263 -2.88 9.01 -6.42
C CYS A 263 -2.77 9.09 -4.88
N GLY A 264 -3.88 9.01 -4.15
CA GLY A 264 -3.94 9.07 -2.69
C GLY A 264 -5.12 8.30 -2.10
N ALA A 265 -4.91 7.72 -0.92
CA ALA A 265 -5.94 6.93 -0.23
C ALA A 265 -5.74 6.96 1.29
N GLU A 266 -6.82 6.77 2.03
CA GLU A 266 -6.78 6.67 3.49
C GLU A 266 -6.40 5.26 3.92
N GLY A 267 -5.41 5.15 4.82
CA GLY A 267 -5.01 3.91 5.46
C GLY A 267 -4.17 2.97 4.59
N GLU A 268 -4.52 2.82 3.33
CA GLU A 268 -3.86 1.94 2.36
C GLU A 268 -4.00 2.51 0.94
N ILE A 269 -2.87 2.75 0.27
CA ILE A 269 -2.83 3.12 -1.15
C ILE A 269 -2.40 1.92 -1.99
N ASN A 270 -3.11 1.71 -3.10
CA ASN A 270 -2.80 0.69 -4.09
C ASN A 270 -2.64 1.35 -5.45
N LEU A 271 -1.59 0.97 -6.16
CA LEU A 271 -1.29 1.46 -7.50
C LEU A 271 -1.08 0.26 -8.41
N GLN A 272 -1.73 0.27 -9.56
CA GLN A 272 -1.53 -0.74 -10.59
C GLN A 272 -0.95 -0.08 -11.82
N PHE A 273 0.09 -0.69 -12.39
CA PHE A 273 0.62 -0.26 -13.67
C PHE A 273 1.28 -1.44 -14.40
N PRO A 274 1.27 -1.44 -15.74
CA PRO A 274 0.67 -0.41 -16.60
C PRO A 274 -0.87 -0.53 -16.64
N SER A 275 -1.58 0.60 -16.65
CA SER A 275 -3.04 0.63 -16.86
C SER A 275 -3.44 0.88 -18.31
N ASN A 276 -2.47 1.14 -19.20
CA ASN A 276 -2.71 1.40 -20.61
C ASN A 276 -1.72 0.60 -21.49
N PRO A 277 -2.19 -0.23 -22.44
CA PRO A 277 -1.32 -0.97 -23.36
C PRO A 277 -0.39 -0.09 -24.21
N ARG A 278 -0.68 1.21 -24.38
CA ARG A 278 0.20 2.17 -25.08
C ARG A 278 1.46 2.50 -24.30
N HIS A 279 1.43 2.30 -22.98
CA HIS A 279 2.52 2.59 -22.07
C HIS A 279 2.92 1.32 -21.30
N PRO A 280 3.44 0.28 -22.01
CA PRO A 280 3.83 -0.97 -21.37
C PRO A 280 4.97 -0.74 -20.37
N LEU A 281 5.07 -1.67 -19.41
CA LEU A 281 6.07 -1.62 -18.36
C LEU A 281 7.49 -1.64 -18.95
N LEU A 282 8.34 -0.70 -18.51
CA LEU A 282 9.75 -0.64 -18.91
C LEU A 282 10.60 -1.42 -17.90
N HIS A 283 11.60 -2.15 -18.36
CA HIS A 283 12.55 -2.78 -17.45
C HIS A 283 13.47 -1.74 -16.80
N GLY A 284 13.87 -1.99 -15.55
CA GLY A 284 14.70 -1.12 -14.73
C GLY A 284 13.97 -0.60 -13.50
N ASP A 285 14.55 0.41 -12.85
CA ASP A 285 14.06 0.90 -11.56
C ASP A 285 13.08 2.06 -11.75
N TYR A 286 11.84 1.86 -11.29
CA TYR A 286 10.89 2.94 -11.09
C TYR A 286 11.13 3.60 -9.74
N LYS A 287 10.98 4.92 -9.68
CA LYS A 287 11.02 5.68 -8.43
C LYS A 287 9.61 6.15 -8.06
N ILE A 288 9.14 5.74 -6.90
CA ILE A 288 7.85 6.17 -6.32
C ILE A 288 8.14 7.04 -5.10
N GLU A 289 7.67 8.28 -5.13
CA GLU A 289 7.77 9.21 -4.00
C GLU A 289 6.41 9.28 -3.32
N LEU A 290 6.38 9.02 -2.02
CA LEU A 290 5.18 8.96 -1.20
C LEU A 290 5.34 9.87 0.01
N TYR A 291 4.23 10.43 0.48
CA TYR A 291 4.14 10.97 1.83
C TYR A 291 2.85 10.53 2.52
N SER A 292 2.87 10.50 3.85
CA SER A 292 1.69 10.16 4.66
C SER A 292 1.41 11.23 5.72
N MET A 293 0.13 11.56 5.92
CA MET A 293 -0.27 12.68 6.78
C MET A 293 -0.50 12.26 8.23
N GLY A 294 0.54 12.31 9.07
CA GLY A 294 0.36 12.20 10.52
C GLY A 294 0.60 10.82 11.13
N GLN A 295 1.00 9.82 10.33
CA GLN A 295 1.59 8.54 10.73
C GLN A 295 2.53 8.07 9.61
N PRO A 296 3.61 7.33 9.90
CA PRO A 296 4.44 6.73 8.85
C PRO A 296 3.70 5.62 8.11
N ILE A 297 4.09 5.39 6.86
CA ILE A 297 3.83 4.14 6.15
C ILE A 297 4.58 3.03 6.91
N CYS A 298 3.83 2.11 7.52
CA CYS A 298 4.39 1.04 8.35
C CYS A 298 4.63 -0.27 7.62
N ASP A 299 4.07 -0.45 6.42
CA ASP A 299 4.54 -1.48 5.48
C ASP A 299 4.23 -1.11 4.03
N ALA A 300 5.01 -1.66 3.11
CA ALA A 300 4.81 -1.56 1.67
C ALA A 300 5.26 -2.83 0.96
N ALA A 301 4.64 -3.13 -0.18
CA ALA A 301 4.97 -4.30 -0.99
C ALA A 301 4.74 -4.05 -2.48
N THR A 302 5.40 -4.87 -3.29
CA THR A 302 5.18 -4.95 -4.74
C THR A 302 4.81 -6.38 -5.11
N ILE A 303 3.75 -6.53 -5.90
CA ILE A 303 3.29 -7.81 -6.44
C ILE A 303 3.42 -7.72 -7.95
N ILE A 304 4.35 -8.48 -8.49
CA ILE A 304 4.76 -8.40 -9.88
C ILE A 304 4.31 -9.65 -10.60
N ARG A 305 3.62 -9.46 -11.73
CA ARG A 305 3.20 -10.52 -12.64
C ARG A 305 4.22 -10.61 -13.76
N SER A 306 4.84 -11.77 -13.96
CA SER A 306 5.79 -12.01 -15.05
C SER A 306 5.24 -12.99 -16.08
N ASP A 307 5.67 -12.83 -17.34
CA ASP A 307 5.51 -13.86 -18.36
C ASP A 307 6.56 -14.94 -18.15
N THR A 308 6.13 -16.18 -17.97
CA THR A 308 7.03 -17.32 -17.74
C THR A 308 7.20 -18.19 -18.97
N ASN A 309 6.48 -17.90 -20.07
CA ASN A 309 6.48 -18.75 -21.25
C ASN A 309 7.08 -18.06 -22.49
N PRO A 310 8.37 -18.30 -22.79
CA PRO A 310 9.04 -17.66 -23.91
C PRO A 310 8.58 -18.18 -25.29
N LYS A 311 7.63 -19.14 -25.36
CA LYS A 311 7.25 -19.85 -26.59
C LYS A 311 5.88 -19.47 -27.14
N THR A 312 5.04 -18.81 -26.35
CA THR A 312 3.69 -18.40 -26.72
C THR A 312 3.52 -16.94 -26.38
N LEU A 313 2.85 -16.18 -27.26
CA LEU A 313 2.53 -14.80 -26.93
C LEU A 313 1.53 -14.83 -25.77
N PHE A 314 1.80 -14.05 -24.72
CA PHE A 314 0.93 -13.93 -23.54
C PHE A 314 -0.56 -13.81 -23.88
N LYS A 315 -0.91 -13.03 -24.93
CA LYS A 315 -2.29 -12.83 -25.39
C LYS A 315 -2.99 -14.09 -25.93
N ASP A 316 -2.22 -15.08 -26.39
CA ASP A 316 -2.71 -16.32 -26.99
C ASP A 316 -2.79 -17.45 -25.95
N GLU A 317 -2.27 -17.23 -24.74
CA GLU A 317 -2.38 -18.16 -23.62
C GLU A 317 -3.72 -18.02 -22.92
N LEU A 318 -4.31 -19.17 -22.54
CA LEU A 318 -5.53 -19.21 -21.75
C LEU A 318 -5.23 -18.72 -20.34
N GLN A 319 -5.75 -17.54 -20.00
CA GLN A 319 -5.61 -16.94 -18.67
C GLN A 319 -6.78 -17.34 -17.78
N THR A 320 -6.50 -17.64 -16.52
CA THR A 320 -7.48 -18.14 -15.56
C THR A 320 -7.46 -17.26 -14.31
N ILE A 321 -8.64 -16.99 -13.76
CA ILE A 321 -8.81 -16.32 -12.46
C ILE A 321 -9.60 -17.21 -11.51
N ASP A 322 -9.16 -17.33 -10.27
CA ASP A 322 -9.92 -17.99 -9.21
C ASP A 322 -10.78 -16.98 -8.46
N ILE A 323 -11.94 -17.40 -7.95
CA ILE A 323 -12.85 -16.54 -7.19
C ILE A 323 -13.30 -17.25 -5.91
N ASN A 324 -13.26 -16.52 -4.81
CA ASN A 324 -13.77 -16.91 -3.50
C ASN A 324 -14.96 -16.03 -3.14
N ILE A 325 -16.13 -16.62 -2.89
CA ILE A 325 -17.33 -15.90 -2.46
C ILE A 325 -17.58 -16.16 -0.98
N TRP A 326 -17.57 -15.12 -0.16
CA TRP A 326 -18.04 -15.15 1.22
C TRP A 326 -19.50 -14.75 1.30
N VAL A 327 -20.36 -15.70 1.67
CA VAL A 327 -21.82 -15.49 1.68
C VAL A 327 -22.24 -14.89 3.01
N LEU A 328 -22.42 -13.56 3.01
CA LEU A 328 -22.91 -12.77 4.15
C LEU A 328 -24.41 -12.50 4.09
N SER A 329 -25.02 -12.63 2.91
CA SER A 329 -26.45 -12.46 2.70
C SER A 329 -27.30 -13.28 3.69
N LYS A 330 -28.39 -12.67 4.16
CA LYS A 330 -29.40 -13.29 5.05
C LYS A 330 -30.53 -13.97 4.26
N VAL A 331 -30.48 -13.99 2.94
CA VAL A 331 -31.45 -14.69 2.11
C VAL A 331 -31.52 -16.17 2.51
N GLU A 332 -32.67 -16.60 3.04
CA GLU A 332 -32.84 -17.94 3.62
C GLU A 332 -32.65 -19.06 2.60
N SER A 333 -32.98 -18.81 1.32
CA SER A 333 -32.86 -19.82 0.27
C SER A 333 -31.41 -20.29 0.08
N LEU A 334 -30.43 -19.42 0.31
CA LEU A 334 -28.99 -19.76 0.25
C LEU A 334 -28.54 -20.72 1.36
N ALA A 335 -29.39 -21.03 2.35
CA ALA A 335 -29.11 -22.10 3.30
C ALA A 335 -29.25 -23.50 2.66
N PHE A 336 -30.04 -23.63 1.59
CA PHE A 336 -30.30 -24.91 0.91
C PHE A 336 -29.26 -25.20 -0.16
N ALA A 337 -28.82 -26.47 -0.22
CA ALA A 337 -27.77 -26.90 -1.14
C ALA A 337 -28.17 -26.75 -2.63
N GLU A 338 -29.45 -26.98 -2.96
CA GLU A 338 -29.95 -26.86 -4.33
C GLU A 338 -29.81 -25.43 -4.85
N GLU A 339 -30.24 -24.44 -4.06
CA GLU A 339 -30.13 -23.03 -4.43
C GLU A 339 -28.68 -22.57 -4.49
N ARG A 340 -27.81 -23.03 -3.57
CA ARG A 340 -26.37 -22.74 -3.64
C ARG A 340 -25.72 -23.31 -4.89
N ASN A 341 -26.09 -24.53 -5.29
CA ASN A 341 -25.58 -25.14 -6.52
C ASN A 341 -26.06 -24.36 -7.75
N ARG A 342 -27.32 -23.92 -7.76
CA ARG A 342 -27.86 -23.05 -8.82
C ARG A 342 -27.06 -21.74 -8.91
N MET A 343 -26.88 -21.04 -7.79
CA MET A 343 -26.07 -19.82 -7.70
C MET A 343 -24.67 -20.03 -8.25
N GLN A 344 -23.95 -21.06 -7.79
CA GLN A 344 -22.59 -21.34 -8.27
C GLN A 344 -22.53 -21.63 -9.77
N ASN A 345 -23.49 -22.39 -10.30
CA ASN A 345 -23.53 -22.74 -11.72
C ASN A 345 -23.85 -21.54 -12.61
N GLU A 346 -24.86 -20.74 -12.25
CA GLU A 346 -25.28 -19.57 -13.02
C GLU A 346 -24.23 -18.44 -12.98
N ILE A 347 -23.58 -18.21 -11.82
CA ILE A 347 -22.43 -17.29 -11.70
C ILE A 347 -21.30 -17.75 -12.62
N ARG A 348 -20.90 -19.03 -12.54
CA ARG A 348 -19.84 -19.58 -13.38
C ARG A 348 -20.17 -19.42 -14.87
N GLU A 349 -21.36 -19.82 -15.28
CA GLU A 349 -21.78 -19.74 -16.67
C GLU A 349 -21.68 -18.30 -17.19
N SER A 350 -22.13 -17.32 -16.41
CA SER A 350 -22.05 -15.90 -16.77
C SER A 350 -20.61 -15.42 -16.91
N ILE A 351 -19.76 -15.70 -15.92
CA ILE A 351 -18.35 -15.31 -15.93
C ILE A 351 -17.61 -15.95 -17.11
N ASP A 352 -17.76 -17.26 -17.32
CA ASP A 352 -17.13 -17.97 -18.44
C ASP A 352 -17.63 -17.45 -19.80
N ASN A 353 -18.90 -17.05 -19.90
CA ASN A 353 -19.44 -16.47 -21.14
C ASN A 353 -18.83 -15.11 -21.49
N LEU A 354 -18.52 -14.28 -20.50
CA LEU A 354 -17.83 -13.00 -20.70
C LEU A 354 -16.34 -13.21 -20.97
N LEU A 355 -15.64 -13.92 -20.09
CA LEU A 355 -14.19 -14.07 -20.14
C LEU A 355 -13.70 -14.82 -21.40
N LYS A 356 -14.46 -15.82 -21.89
CA LYS A 356 -14.06 -16.59 -23.07
C LYS A 356 -13.93 -15.76 -24.35
N GLN A 357 -14.56 -14.57 -24.40
CA GLN A 357 -14.43 -13.66 -25.54
C GLN A 357 -12.97 -13.24 -25.78
N GLN A 358 -12.17 -13.24 -24.72
CA GLN A 358 -10.80 -12.72 -24.69
C GLN A 358 -9.78 -13.78 -24.22
N ASN A 359 -10.05 -15.06 -24.50
CA ASN A 359 -9.20 -16.20 -24.12
C ASN A 359 -8.90 -16.27 -22.61
N MET A 360 -9.90 -15.92 -21.80
CA MET A 360 -9.89 -16.04 -20.35
C MET A 360 -10.97 -17.01 -19.88
N GLN A 361 -10.88 -17.48 -18.65
CA GLN A 361 -11.91 -18.33 -18.02
C GLN A 361 -11.89 -18.22 -16.49
N LEU A 362 -12.99 -18.66 -15.86
CA LEU A 362 -13.05 -18.86 -14.42
C LEU A 362 -12.40 -20.20 -14.04
N GLY A 363 -11.37 -20.12 -13.19
CA GLY A 363 -10.71 -21.27 -12.57
C GLY A 363 -11.53 -21.86 -11.45
N LYS A 364 -10.99 -21.90 -10.23
CA LYS A 364 -11.71 -22.38 -9.06
C LYS A 364 -12.75 -21.35 -8.60
N LEU A 365 -13.98 -21.80 -8.36
CA LEU A 365 -15.02 -21.01 -7.68
C LEU A 365 -15.29 -21.62 -6.30
N SER A 366 -14.83 -20.96 -5.25
CA SER A 366 -15.03 -21.41 -3.86
C SER A 366 -16.12 -20.59 -3.19
N VAL A 367 -16.97 -21.23 -2.39
CA VAL A 367 -18.04 -20.54 -1.64
C VAL A 367 -17.90 -20.86 -0.16
N PHE A 368 -17.84 -19.82 0.66
CA PHE A 368 -17.62 -19.88 2.09
C PHE A 368 -18.84 -19.36 2.83
N ASN A 369 -19.23 -20.08 3.89
CA ASN A 369 -20.31 -19.62 4.77
C ASN A 369 -19.75 -18.66 5.83
N SER A 370 -20.55 -17.66 6.20
CA SER A 370 -20.28 -16.74 7.30
C SER A 370 -20.97 -17.16 8.59
N SER A 371 -20.50 -16.64 9.72
CA SER A 371 -21.17 -16.84 11.01
C SER A 371 -22.42 -15.94 11.12
N PRO A 372 -23.39 -16.28 12.00
CA PRO A 372 -24.53 -15.39 12.27
C PRO A 372 -24.13 -13.98 12.74
N THR A 373 -22.98 -13.86 13.42
CA THR A 373 -22.42 -12.58 13.88
C THR A 373 -22.00 -11.73 12.68
N ASP A 374 -21.25 -12.30 11.75
CA ASP A 374 -20.77 -11.59 10.56
C ASP A 374 -21.94 -11.15 9.67
N LYS A 375 -22.95 -12.02 9.49
CA LYS A 375 -24.18 -11.63 8.79
C LYS A 375 -24.88 -10.46 9.47
N THR A 376 -24.91 -10.45 10.81
CA THR A 376 -25.54 -9.35 11.55
C THR A 376 -24.80 -8.03 11.31
N MET A 377 -23.47 -8.09 11.22
CA MET A 377 -22.61 -6.94 11.02
C MET A 377 -22.59 -6.42 9.58
N PHE A 378 -22.50 -7.31 8.59
CA PHE A 378 -22.12 -6.92 7.23
C PHE A 378 -23.16 -7.20 6.13
N ALA A 379 -24.24 -7.94 6.41
CA ALA A 379 -25.21 -8.26 5.36
C ALA A 379 -25.85 -7.00 4.73
N ARG A 380 -25.86 -5.87 5.46
CA ARG A 380 -26.18 -4.56 4.91
C ARG A 380 -25.03 -3.62 5.28
N SER A 381 -24.41 -2.99 4.29
CA SER A 381 -23.18 -2.20 4.47
C SER A 381 -23.22 -0.92 3.61
N ASN A 382 -22.20 -0.10 3.73
CA ASN A 382 -21.98 1.14 2.98
C ASN A 382 -20.48 1.48 2.94
N GLU A 383 -20.13 2.60 2.30
CA GLU A 383 -18.75 3.06 2.10
C GLU A 383 -17.96 3.15 3.40
N THR A 384 -18.57 3.68 4.47
CA THR A 384 -17.90 3.83 5.78
C THR A 384 -17.46 2.49 6.40
N ASN A 385 -18.09 1.39 5.98
CA ASN A 385 -17.78 0.04 6.46
C ASN A 385 -17.00 -0.81 5.44
N LEU A 386 -16.74 -0.31 4.22
CA LEU A 386 -16.11 -1.07 3.14
C LEU A 386 -14.75 -1.65 3.57
N SER A 387 -13.88 -0.82 4.15
CA SER A 387 -12.57 -1.25 4.66
C SER A 387 -12.67 -2.38 5.69
N SER A 388 -13.62 -2.25 6.64
CA SER A 388 -13.85 -3.27 7.67
C SER A 388 -14.43 -4.57 7.11
N LEU A 389 -15.29 -4.47 6.09
CA LEU A 389 -15.88 -5.61 5.39
C LEU A 389 -14.82 -6.37 4.58
N CYS A 390 -13.95 -5.67 3.84
CA CYS A 390 -12.90 -6.33 3.08
C CYS A 390 -11.86 -6.99 3.98
N LYS A 391 -11.39 -6.31 5.03
CA LYS A 391 -10.55 -6.93 6.08
C LYS A 391 -11.18 -8.21 6.65
N ALA A 392 -12.46 -8.14 7.03
CA ALA A 392 -13.17 -9.31 7.55
C ALA A 392 -13.29 -10.43 6.51
N THR A 393 -13.48 -10.08 5.23
CA THR A 393 -13.54 -11.04 4.13
C THR A 393 -12.22 -11.79 4.01
N ALA A 394 -11.10 -11.07 3.88
CA ALA A 394 -9.77 -11.67 3.79
C ALA A 394 -9.42 -12.51 5.03
N ALA A 395 -9.73 -12.04 6.24
CA ALA A 395 -9.51 -12.79 7.47
C ALA A 395 -10.30 -14.12 7.55
N ASN A 396 -11.49 -14.18 6.93
CA ASN A 396 -12.36 -15.36 6.99
C ASN A 396 -12.12 -16.37 5.87
N ILE A 397 -11.78 -15.91 4.66
CA ILE A 397 -11.65 -16.78 3.48
C ILE A 397 -10.23 -16.83 2.90
N GLY A 398 -9.30 -16.09 3.50
CA GLY A 398 -7.90 -15.99 3.10
C GLY A 398 -7.64 -14.90 2.07
N ALA A 399 -6.35 -14.57 1.87
CA ALA A 399 -5.86 -13.63 0.87
C ALA A 399 -4.92 -14.35 -0.12
N SER A 400 -5.40 -15.45 -0.69
CA SER A 400 -4.70 -16.22 -1.72
C SER A 400 -4.85 -15.56 -3.10
N ARG A 401 -4.15 -16.07 -4.11
CA ARG A 401 -4.31 -15.68 -5.52
C ARG A 401 -5.68 -16.04 -6.10
N ALA A 402 -6.72 -15.33 -5.67
CA ALA A 402 -8.11 -15.45 -6.10
C ALA A 402 -8.83 -14.15 -5.77
N LEU A 403 -9.77 -13.70 -6.60
CA LEU A 403 -10.62 -12.55 -6.28
C LEU A 403 -11.57 -12.90 -5.12
N ASN A 404 -11.54 -12.11 -4.06
CA ASN A 404 -12.44 -12.27 -2.92
C ASN A 404 -13.68 -11.41 -3.12
N VAL A 405 -14.84 -12.04 -3.01
CA VAL A 405 -16.16 -11.43 -3.20
C VAL A 405 -16.95 -11.53 -1.90
N ALA A 406 -17.36 -10.41 -1.33
CA ALA A 406 -18.34 -10.35 -0.25
C ALA A 406 -19.75 -10.27 -0.85
N LEU A 407 -20.52 -11.35 -0.76
CA LEU A 407 -21.90 -11.39 -1.24
C LEU A 407 -22.86 -11.02 -0.09
N ILE A 408 -23.35 -9.78 -0.11
CA ILE A 408 -24.20 -9.20 0.93
C ILE A 408 -25.65 -9.03 0.44
N ASP A 409 -26.55 -8.58 1.32
CA ASP A 409 -27.92 -8.24 0.90
C ASP A 409 -27.94 -6.94 0.10
N VAL A 410 -27.40 -5.86 0.67
CA VAL A 410 -27.41 -4.50 0.10
C VAL A 410 -26.16 -3.73 0.51
N PHE A 411 -25.53 -3.06 -0.44
CA PHE A 411 -24.56 -1.99 -0.23
C PHE A 411 -25.18 -0.66 -0.60
N ASP A 412 -25.20 0.29 0.33
CA ASP A 412 -25.73 1.64 0.11
C ASP A 412 -24.57 2.63 -0.11
N GLU A 413 -24.62 3.39 -1.21
CA GLU A 413 -23.65 4.44 -1.56
C GLU A 413 -24.32 5.82 -1.50
N TYR A 414 -23.58 6.84 -1.06
CA TYR A 414 -24.12 8.20 -1.02
C TYR A 414 -24.10 8.84 -2.41
N SER A 415 -25.29 9.09 -2.97
CA SER A 415 -25.42 9.86 -4.21
C SER A 415 -25.43 11.35 -3.88
N GLU A 416 -24.39 12.09 -4.30
CA GLU A 416 -24.33 13.54 -4.15
C GLU A 416 -25.45 14.25 -4.93
N THR A 417 -25.75 13.78 -6.14
CA THR A 417 -26.78 14.37 -7.00
C THR A 417 -28.18 14.27 -6.40
N LYS A 418 -28.46 13.20 -5.66
CA LYS A 418 -29.76 12.94 -5.04
C LYS A 418 -29.77 13.21 -3.52
N GLU A 419 -28.63 13.57 -2.95
CA GLU A 419 -28.37 13.76 -1.52
C GLU A 419 -28.91 12.62 -0.65
N VAL A 420 -28.81 11.37 -1.13
CA VAL A 420 -29.41 10.20 -0.47
C VAL A 420 -28.56 8.95 -0.69
N TYR A 421 -28.60 8.04 0.28
CA TYR A 421 -28.03 6.71 0.14
C TYR A 421 -28.91 5.86 -0.78
N LEU A 422 -28.30 5.29 -1.81
CA LEU A 422 -28.97 4.40 -2.76
C LEU A 422 -28.26 3.05 -2.82
N PRO A 423 -29.01 1.96 -2.99
CA PRO A 423 -28.41 0.66 -3.17
C PRO A 423 -27.70 0.59 -4.53
N VAL A 424 -26.52 0.00 -4.56
CA VAL A 424 -25.74 -0.25 -5.78
C VAL A 424 -25.60 -1.74 -6.04
N LEU A 425 -25.38 -2.13 -7.29
CA LEU A 425 -25.20 -3.53 -7.69
C LEU A 425 -23.95 -4.14 -7.05
N GLY A 426 -22.85 -3.39 -7.05
CA GLY A 426 -21.59 -3.76 -6.44
C GLY A 426 -20.74 -2.53 -6.15
N ILE A 427 -19.61 -2.78 -5.48
CA ILE A 427 -18.56 -1.78 -5.30
C ILE A 427 -17.21 -2.47 -5.18
N SER A 428 -16.17 -1.79 -5.66
CA SER A 428 -14.80 -2.27 -5.64
C SER A 428 -13.80 -1.14 -5.38
N PRO A 429 -12.72 -1.40 -4.63
CA PRO A 429 -11.54 -0.54 -4.63
C PRO A 429 -10.90 -0.47 -6.03
N ILE A 430 -10.39 0.69 -6.45
CA ILE A 430 -9.77 0.90 -7.76
C ILE A 430 -8.34 1.45 -7.61
N PRO A 431 -7.28 0.61 -7.73
CA PRO A 431 -7.29 -0.85 -7.70
C PRO A 431 -7.35 -1.43 -6.28
N GLY A 432 -7.58 -2.74 -6.17
CA GLY A 432 -7.57 -3.49 -4.92
C GLY A 432 -6.26 -4.27 -4.64
N MET A 433 -6.21 -4.93 -3.47
CA MET A 433 -5.02 -5.64 -2.96
C MET A 433 -5.39 -6.96 -2.23
N ASN A 434 -5.20 -8.11 -2.87
CA ASN A 434 -5.69 -9.41 -2.36
C ASN A 434 -4.61 -10.43 -1.93
N PHE A 435 -3.45 -9.95 -1.49
CA PHE A 435 -2.36 -10.78 -0.95
C PHE A 435 -2.02 -10.42 0.50
N SER A 436 -2.97 -9.79 1.19
CA SER A 436 -2.89 -9.39 2.59
C SER A 436 -4.17 -9.76 3.31
N LEU A 437 -4.05 -10.45 4.45
CA LEU A 437 -5.19 -10.74 5.32
C LEU A 437 -5.76 -9.48 6.00
N GLU A 438 -4.95 -8.42 6.06
CA GLU A 438 -5.25 -7.17 6.76
C GLU A 438 -5.54 -6.00 5.80
N SER A 439 -5.55 -6.25 4.48
CA SER A 439 -5.79 -5.18 3.51
C SER A 439 -7.21 -4.67 3.55
N GLN A 440 -7.33 -3.35 3.52
CA GLN A 440 -8.57 -2.59 3.48
C GLN A 440 -9.28 -2.68 2.13
N SER A 441 -8.52 -3.05 1.10
CA SER A 441 -8.95 -3.09 -0.29
C SER A 441 -8.92 -4.51 -0.85
N SER A 442 -9.14 -5.52 0.01
CA SER A 442 -8.94 -6.93 -0.31
C SER A 442 -10.14 -7.65 -0.91
N CYS A 443 -11.26 -6.97 -1.14
CA CYS A 443 -12.48 -7.58 -1.65
C CYS A 443 -13.25 -6.70 -2.64
N VAL A 444 -14.11 -7.34 -3.42
CA VAL A 444 -15.24 -6.70 -4.11
C VAL A 444 -16.52 -7.05 -3.37
N VAL A 445 -17.50 -6.15 -3.37
CA VAL A 445 -18.77 -6.34 -2.68
C VAL A 445 -19.90 -6.39 -3.70
N ILE A 446 -20.82 -7.35 -3.52
CA ILE A 446 -21.96 -7.53 -4.44
C ILE A 446 -23.26 -7.55 -3.64
N SER A 447 -24.22 -6.70 -4.04
CA SER A 447 -25.54 -6.56 -3.42
C SER A 447 -26.52 -7.54 -4.03
N LEU A 448 -26.79 -8.66 -3.37
CA LEU A 448 -27.65 -9.70 -3.93
C LEU A 448 -29.09 -9.24 -4.21
N GLN A 449 -29.64 -8.31 -3.41
CA GLN A 449 -31.03 -7.86 -3.57
C GLN A 449 -31.25 -7.05 -4.84
N GLU A 450 -30.23 -6.32 -5.31
CA GLU A 450 -30.29 -5.50 -6.53
C GLU A 450 -30.29 -6.35 -7.82
N HIS A 451 -30.01 -7.64 -7.71
CA HIS A 451 -30.02 -8.58 -8.83
C HIS A 451 -31.33 -9.38 -8.93
N TYR A 452 -32.30 -9.14 -8.04
CA TYR A 452 -33.65 -9.74 -8.08
C TYR A 452 -33.69 -11.28 -8.24
N GLY A 453 -32.66 -11.99 -7.76
CA GLY A 453 -32.55 -13.45 -7.83
C GLY A 453 -31.98 -14.00 -9.15
N ASP A 454 -31.42 -13.14 -10.01
CA ASP A 454 -30.66 -13.53 -11.20
C ASP A 454 -29.18 -13.68 -10.86
N TYR A 455 -28.72 -14.92 -10.72
CA TYR A 455 -27.31 -15.20 -10.42
C TYR A 455 -26.40 -15.08 -11.65
N ARG A 456 -26.95 -15.10 -12.87
CA ARG A 456 -26.14 -14.77 -14.06
C ARG A 456 -25.77 -13.30 -14.04
N TYR A 457 -26.71 -12.45 -13.62
CA TYR A 457 -26.44 -11.03 -13.45
C TYR A 457 -25.42 -10.78 -12.34
N VAL A 458 -25.53 -11.47 -11.19
CA VAL A 458 -24.49 -11.45 -10.14
C VAL A 458 -23.11 -11.82 -10.71
N GLY A 459 -23.04 -12.84 -11.58
CA GLY A 459 -21.79 -13.23 -12.23
C GLY A 459 -21.21 -12.14 -13.14
N ALA A 460 -22.04 -11.40 -13.87
CA ALA A 460 -21.59 -10.28 -14.69
C ALA A 460 -21.07 -9.11 -13.84
N THR A 461 -21.78 -8.78 -12.76
CA THR A 461 -21.36 -7.75 -11.80
C THR A 461 -20.05 -8.12 -11.10
N ILE A 462 -19.82 -9.40 -10.78
CA ILE A 462 -18.51 -9.86 -10.26
C ILE A 462 -17.38 -9.58 -11.27
N VAL A 463 -17.62 -9.70 -12.59
CA VAL A 463 -16.59 -9.38 -13.60
C VAL A 463 -16.38 -7.87 -13.70
N HIS A 464 -17.45 -7.08 -13.65
CA HIS A 464 -17.39 -5.61 -13.63
C HIS A 464 -16.58 -5.10 -12.43
N GLU A 465 -17.03 -5.41 -11.21
CA GLU A 465 -16.35 -5.02 -9.97
C GLU A 465 -14.96 -5.65 -9.85
N GLY A 466 -14.80 -6.90 -10.29
CA GLY A 466 -13.50 -7.55 -10.35
C GLY A 466 -12.54 -6.82 -11.30
N SER A 467 -13.04 -6.16 -12.34
CA SER A 467 -12.20 -5.39 -13.26
C SER A 467 -11.84 -4.03 -12.69
N HIS A 468 -12.72 -3.38 -11.93
CA HIS A 468 -12.37 -2.24 -11.07
C HIS A 468 -11.25 -2.58 -10.09
N PHE A 469 -11.36 -3.73 -9.41
CA PHE A 469 -10.32 -4.25 -8.54
C PHE A 469 -8.97 -4.39 -9.25
N MET A 470 -9.01 -4.76 -10.53
CA MET A 470 -7.85 -4.91 -11.41
C MET A 470 -7.54 -3.64 -12.22
N GLY A 471 -7.98 -2.47 -11.74
CA GLY A 471 -7.58 -1.16 -12.23
C GLY A 471 -8.33 -0.67 -13.48
N LEU A 472 -9.42 -1.30 -13.92
CA LEU A 472 -10.26 -0.68 -14.96
C LEU A 472 -11.16 0.40 -14.35
N THR A 473 -11.44 1.44 -15.12
CA THR A 473 -12.48 2.43 -14.80
C THR A 473 -13.65 2.27 -15.76
N HIS A 474 -14.73 3.02 -15.57
CA HIS A 474 -15.80 3.01 -16.54
C HIS A 474 -15.32 3.55 -17.87
N THR A 475 -15.84 2.97 -18.96
CA THR A 475 -15.57 3.46 -20.32
C THR A 475 -16.12 4.87 -20.53
N THR A 476 -17.26 5.15 -19.90
CA THR A 476 -17.88 6.46 -19.79
C THR A 476 -18.57 6.50 -18.44
N GLU A 477 -18.28 7.53 -17.65
CA GLU A 477 -18.96 7.81 -16.38
C GLU A 477 -20.35 8.44 -16.61
N ALA A 478 -21.15 8.51 -15.55
CA ALA A 478 -22.50 9.09 -15.59
C ALA A 478 -22.53 10.51 -16.17
N ASP A 479 -21.50 11.30 -15.93
CA ASP A 479 -21.38 12.69 -16.40
C ASP A 479 -21.19 12.83 -17.92
N GLY A 480 -20.90 11.75 -18.64
CA GLY A 480 -20.59 11.76 -20.08
C GLY A 480 -19.41 12.64 -20.48
N ASN A 481 -18.52 12.98 -19.54
CA ASN A 481 -17.32 13.81 -19.73
C ASN A 481 -16.05 13.11 -19.23
N SER A 482 -16.18 12.11 -18.38
CA SER A 482 -15.09 11.29 -17.86
C SER A 482 -15.09 9.93 -18.56
N PHE A 483 -13.95 9.55 -19.14
CA PHE A 483 -13.78 8.34 -19.96
C PHE A 483 -12.60 7.50 -19.47
N ASP A 484 -12.53 6.24 -19.92
CA ASP A 484 -11.37 5.40 -19.67
C ASP A 484 -10.15 5.83 -20.51
N LEU A 485 -9.06 5.07 -20.38
CA LEU A 485 -7.78 5.35 -21.03
C LEU A 485 -7.63 4.66 -22.41
N PHE A 486 -8.67 3.98 -22.89
CA PHE A 486 -8.58 3.06 -24.01
C PHE A 486 -9.08 3.69 -25.31
N ASP A 487 -8.32 3.46 -26.39
CA ASP A 487 -8.69 3.99 -27.71
C ASP A 487 -9.69 3.06 -28.44
N ASP A 488 -9.96 1.86 -27.90
CA ASP A 488 -10.80 0.82 -28.50
C ASP A 488 -12.18 0.66 -27.85
N THR A 489 -12.49 1.51 -26.88
CA THR A 489 -13.82 1.70 -26.28
C THR A 489 -14.45 2.95 -26.89
N LEU A 490 -15.77 2.94 -27.09
CA LEU A 490 -16.47 4.11 -27.64
C LEU A 490 -16.84 5.04 -26.49
N GLU A 491 -16.75 6.35 -26.71
CA GLU A 491 -17.16 7.35 -25.72
C GLU A 491 -18.64 7.71 -25.90
N CYS A 492 -19.43 7.64 -24.83
CA CYS A 492 -20.81 8.13 -24.83
C CYS A 492 -20.88 9.58 -24.31
N THR A 493 -20.45 10.53 -25.13
CA THR A 493 -20.31 11.92 -24.65
C THR A 493 -21.65 12.60 -24.32
N LEU A 494 -21.67 13.38 -23.24
CA LEU A 494 -22.84 14.13 -22.78
C LEU A 494 -23.46 15.00 -23.89
N ASN A 495 -22.62 15.70 -24.65
CA ASN A 495 -23.07 16.61 -25.71
C ASN A 495 -23.81 15.93 -26.86
N GLU A 496 -23.59 14.63 -27.07
CA GLU A 496 -24.18 13.88 -28.19
C GLU A 496 -25.29 12.94 -27.74
N PHE A 497 -25.20 12.39 -26.52
CA PHE A 497 -26.02 11.27 -26.07
C PHE A 497 -26.93 11.58 -24.88
N ASP A 498 -26.81 12.71 -24.18
CA ASP A 498 -27.84 13.15 -23.23
C ASP A 498 -29.07 13.68 -23.99
N LEU A 499 -29.92 12.76 -24.45
CA LEU A 499 -31.03 13.03 -25.36
C LEU A 499 -32.25 13.59 -24.62
N ASP A 500 -32.33 13.35 -23.31
CA ASP A 500 -33.39 13.86 -22.45
C ASP A 500 -33.00 15.09 -21.60
N ALA A 501 -31.73 15.51 -21.69
CA ALA A 501 -31.15 16.65 -20.98
C ALA A 501 -31.20 16.50 -19.46
N SER A 502 -31.01 15.27 -18.97
CA SER A 502 -30.93 14.95 -17.55
C SER A 502 -29.63 15.44 -16.90
N GLY A 503 -28.58 15.66 -17.71
CA GLY A 503 -27.23 15.93 -17.24
C GLY A 503 -26.41 14.67 -16.97
N GLU A 504 -26.96 13.49 -17.25
CA GLU A 504 -26.28 12.19 -17.20
C GLU A 504 -26.44 11.49 -18.56
N VAL A 505 -25.58 10.53 -18.90
CA VAL A 505 -25.73 9.68 -20.09
C VAL A 505 -26.16 8.29 -19.72
N GLU A 506 -27.37 7.88 -20.10
CA GLU A 506 -27.91 6.58 -19.72
C GLU A 506 -27.65 5.49 -20.77
N GLY A 507 -27.63 4.22 -20.36
CA GLY A 507 -27.38 3.07 -21.22
C GLY A 507 -28.36 2.98 -22.40
N HIS A 508 -29.60 3.43 -22.22
CA HIS A 508 -30.59 3.45 -23.30
C HIS A 508 -30.28 4.50 -24.39
N GLU A 509 -29.56 5.56 -24.04
CA GLU A 509 -29.09 6.60 -24.95
C GLU A 509 -27.79 6.18 -25.63
N CYS A 510 -26.92 5.49 -24.88
CA CYS A 510 -25.60 5.03 -25.29
C CYS A 510 -25.58 3.73 -26.12
N THR A 511 -26.73 3.20 -26.54
CA THR A 511 -26.83 1.91 -27.29
C THR A 511 -26.06 1.86 -28.62
N LYS A 512 -25.71 3.02 -29.18
CA LYS A 512 -24.89 3.13 -30.41
C LYS A 512 -23.44 3.52 -30.15
N ALA A 513 -23.11 3.85 -28.90
CA ALA A 513 -21.76 4.13 -28.45
C ALA A 513 -21.26 2.88 -27.73
N ASP A 514 -21.45 2.79 -26.41
CA ASP A 514 -20.69 1.85 -25.59
C ASP A 514 -21.50 1.16 -24.49
N SER A 515 -22.83 1.31 -24.45
CA SER A 515 -23.64 0.69 -23.40
C SER A 515 -23.59 -0.85 -23.38
N SER A 516 -23.04 -1.49 -24.41
CA SER A 516 -22.79 -2.94 -24.45
C SER A 516 -21.40 -3.33 -23.94
N ASN A 517 -20.55 -2.39 -23.58
CA ASN A 517 -19.32 -2.68 -22.87
C ASN A 517 -19.67 -3.02 -21.42
N TYR A 518 -19.06 -4.09 -20.89
CA TYR A 518 -19.33 -4.52 -19.53
C TYR A 518 -18.86 -3.52 -18.46
N MET A 519 -17.98 -2.57 -18.80
CA MET A 519 -17.50 -1.48 -17.92
C MET A 519 -18.23 -0.16 -18.16
N PHE A 520 -19.34 -0.10 -18.89
CA PHE A 520 -20.15 1.12 -18.94
C PHE A 520 -20.81 1.35 -17.57
N TRP A 521 -20.86 2.60 -17.08
CA TRP A 521 -21.22 2.91 -15.68
C TRP A 521 -22.63 2.45 -15.26
N GLN A 522 -23.56 2.39 -16.22
CA GLN A 522 -24.93 1.96 -15.97
C GLN A 522 -25.20 0.63 -16.67
N ASP A 523 -25.71 -0.36 -15.92
CA ASP A 523 -26.12 -1.62 -16.51
C ASP A 523 -27.13 -1.42 -17.67
N SER A 524 -26.85 -2.06 -18.80
CA SER A 524 -27.73 -2.01 -19.98
C SER A 524 -28.95 -2.93 -19.87
N GLY A 525 -29.03 -3.76 -18.83
CA GLY A 525 -30.08 -4.74 -18.59
C GLY A 525 -30.01 -5.99 -19.50
N ASN A 526 -28.97 -6.12 -20.34
CA ASN A 526 -28.80 -7.26 -21.23
C ASN A 526 -27.37 -7.80 -21.20
N ILE A 527 -27.05 -8.54 -20.14
CA ILE A 527 -25.74 -9.16 -19.91
C ILE A 527 -25.27 -10.09 -21.04
N ASP A 528 -26.18 -10.65 -21.85
CA ASP A 528 -25.83 -11.53 -22.96
C ASP A 528 -25.15 -10.77 -24.13
N ASN A 529 -25.27 -9.44 -24.16
CA ASN A 529 -24.65 -8.57 -25.15
C ASN A 529 -23.33 -7.94 -24.68
N TYR A 530 -22.89 -8.23 -23.44
CA TYR A 530 -21.68 -7.63 -22.91
C TYR A 530 -20.42 -8.06 -23.65
N THR A 531 -19.55 -7.08 -23.84
CA THR A 531 -18.30 -7.22 -24.58
C THR A 531 -17.13 -6.70 -23.77
N ILE A 532 -15.95 -7.29 -23.96
CA ILE A 532 -14.68 -6.88 -23.36
C ILE A 532 -13.76 -6.44 -24.51
N SER A 533 -13.24 -5.21 -24.47
CA SER A 533 -12.31 -4.71 -25.50
C SER A 533 -10.95 -5.40 -25.42
N ASP A 534 -10.13 -5.28 -26.47
CA ASP A 534 -8.81 -5.90 -26.49
C ASP A 534 -7.87 -5.23 -25.48
N GLN A 535 -7.98 -3.90 -25.31
CA GLN A 535 -7.18 -3.15 -24.34
C GLN A 535 -7.62 -3.42 -22.89
N GLN A 536 -8.92 -3.48 -22.61
CA GLN A 536 -9.44 -3.91 -21.31
C GLN A 536 -8.94 -5.31 -20.95
N ALA A 537 -9.05 -6.26 -21.88
CA ALA A 537 -8.57 -7.63 -21.71
C ALA A 537 -7.06 -7.71 -21.50
N TRP A 538 -6.28 -6.82 -22.10
CA TRP A 538 -4.83 -6.78 -21.89
C TRP A 538 -4.49 -6.39 -20.45
N VAL A 539 -5.18 -5.41 -19.88
CA VAL A 539 -4.94 -4.95 -18.50
C VAL A 539 -5.30 -6.04 -17.50
N ILE A 540 -6.53 -6.56 -17.54
CA ILE A 540 -6.97 -7.54 -16.53
C ILE A 540 -6.21 -8.86 -16.62
N ARG A 541 -5.86 -9.35 -17.83
CA ARG A 541 -5.04 -10.57 -17.97
C ARG A 541 -3.66 -10.40 -17.36
N SER A 542 -3.09 -9.20 -17.48
CA SER A 542 -1.78 -8.89 -16.93
C SER A 542 -1.80 -8.75 -15.41
N HIS A 543 -2.97 -8.69 -14.77
CA HIS A 543 -3.09 -8.53 -13.33
C HIS A 543 -2.57 -9.77 -12.56
N PRO A 544 -1.90 -9.60 -11.40
CA PRO A 544 -1.40 -10.72 -10.58
C PRO A 544 -2.42 -11.80 -10.18
N LEU A 545 -3.72 -11.50 -10.18
CA LEU A 545 -4.77 -12.49 -9.90
C LEU A 545 -5.00 -13.49 -11.05
N PHE A 546 -4.67 -13.11 -12.29
CA PHE A 546 -4.72 -14.01 -13.42
C PHE A 546 -3.45 -14.85 -13.52
N TYR A 547 -3.60 -16.09 -13.96
CA TYR A 547 -2.50 -17.02 -14.18
C TYR A 547 -2.69 -17.84 -15.46
N SER A 548 -1.56 -18.25 -16.07
CA SER A 548 -1.58 -19.14 -17.21
C SER A 548 -1.89 -20.56 -16.73
N GLN A 549 -2.95 -21.18 -17.25
CA GLN A 549 -3.21 -22.57 -16.94
C GLN A 549 -2.30 -23.46 -17.79
N HIS A 550 -1.20 -23.94 -17.21
CA HIS A 550 -0.44 -25.01 -17.86
C HIS A 550 -1.31 -26.27 -17.89
N GLN A 551 -1.76 -26.67 -19.08
CA GLN A 551 -2.31 -28.01 -19.27
C GLN A 551 -1.24 -29.00 -18.78
N ASN A 552 -1.50 -29.66 -17.66
CA ASN A 552 -0.70 -30.81 -17.24
C ASN A 552 -0.55 -31.74 -18.45
N GLN A 553 0.68 -31.90 -18.94
CA GLN A 553 1.01 -32.96 -19.90
C GLN A 553 0.92 -34.33 -19.23
#